data_AF-A0AA39AAQ0-F1
#
_entry.id   AF-A0AA39AAQ0-F1
#
_cell.length_a   1.000
_cell.length_b   1.000
_cell.length_c   1.000
_cell.angle_alpha   90.00
_cell.angle_beta   90.00
_cell.angle_gamma   90.00
#
_symmetry.space_group_name_H-M   'P 1'
#
loop_
_entity.id
_entity.type
_entity.pdbx_description
1 polymer ?
#
loop_
_entity_poly.entity_id
_entity_poly.type
_entity_poly.pdbx_seq_one_letter_code
_entity_poly.pdbx_strand_id
1 'polypeptide(L)'
;MDLETVFLQIWYYNVPHTKLAEIKGHQNWVKVAGEFLTFPGGGTQFKHGALHYIEFIEESVPDIAWGKRSRVVLDVGCGVASFGGYLFDKDVLTMSFAPKDEHEAQVQFALERGIPGISAVMGTKRLPFPAMVFDVVHCARCRVPWHIEGGKLLLELNRVLRPGGFFVWSATPVYQKLADDVAIWNAMTELMKSMCWELVVIKRDVVNRVAAAIYKKPTSNDCYEKRSQNEPPICADSEDANAAWNVPLQACMHKVPVDTSKRGSQWPELWPARLDKAPYWLTSSQVGVYGRAAPEDFTADYEHWKRVVAKSYLNGVGISWSSVRNVMDMRAVYGGFAAALRDLNVWVMNVVSIDSPDTLPIIYERGLFGIYHNWCESFNTYPRSYDLLHADHIFSKTKKKCNLVAVIAEADRILRPEGKLIVRDDVETLGQVENMLRSMHWEIRMTYSKEKEGLLCAQKTMWRPKEMETIPSAIA
;
A
#
# COMPACT_ATOMS: atom_id res chain seq x y z
N MET A 1 -11.55 4.89 -16.09
CA MET A 1 -11.38 3.47 -16.46
C MET A 1 -12.76 2.86 -16.60
N ASP A 2 -13.18 2.45 -17.80
CA ASP A 2 -14.34 1.54 -17.90
C ASP A 2 -13.87 0.17 -17.40
N LEU A 3 -14.41 -0.26 -16.26
CA LEU A 3 -14.01 -1.47 -15.52
C LEU A 3 -14.33 -2.78 -16.22
N GLU A 4 -14.96 -2.75 -17.39
CA GLU A 4 -15.57 -3.95 -17.97
C GLU A 4 -14.57 -5.02 -18.42
N THR A 5 -13.24 -4.78 -18.41
CA THR A 5 -12.31 -5.80 -18.94
C THR A 5 -10.98 -6.01 -18.21
N VAL A 6 -10.42 -5.04 -17.47
CA VAL A 6 -9.00 -5.13 -17.05
C VAL A 6 -8.77 -5.73 -15.64
N PHE A 7 -9.75 -5.67 -14.72
CA PHE A 7 -9.59 -6.23 -13.35
C PHE A 7 -10.28 -7.57 -13.13
N LEU A 8 -10.94 -8.10 -14.16
CA LEU A 8 -11.88 -9.19 -14.01
C LEU A 8 -11.27 -10.56 -14.27
N GLN A 9 -10.09 -10.66 -14.86
CA GLN A 9 -9.52 -11.94 -15.30
C GLN A 9 -8.03 -12.05 -15.02
N ILE A 10 -7.59 -13.24 -14.57
CA ILE A 10 -6.16 -13.63 -14.55
C ILE A 10 -6.02 -15.02 -15.15
N TRP A 11 -4.85 -15.33 -15.71
CA TRP A 11 -4.55 -16.68 -16.20
C TRP A 11 -4.58 -17.70 -15.06
N TYR A 12 -5.26 -18.82 -15.29
CA TYR A 12 -5.39 -19.89 -14.30
C TYR A 12 -4.04 -20.42 -13.83
N TYR A 13 -3.05 -20.52 -14.74
CA TYR A 13 -1.71 -21.01 -14.46
C TYR A 13 -0.80 -20.03 -13.69
N ASN A 14 -1.22 -18.77 -13.51
CA ASN A 14 -0.41 -17.77 -12.79
C ASN A 14 -0.48 -17.91 -11.27
N VAL A 15 -1.38 -18.76 -10.75
CA VAL A 15 -1.60 -18.92 -9.31
C VAL A 15 -1.39 -20.39 -8.88
N PRO A 16 -0.65 -20.62 -7.78
CA PRO A 16 -0.18 -21.97 -7.41
C PRO A 16 -1.29 -22.89 -6.89
N HIS A 17 -2.40 -22.33 -6.37
CA HIS A 17 -3.47 -23.11 -5.75
C HIS A 17 -4.85 -22.77 -6.30
N THR A 18 -5.36 -23.68 -7.12
CA THR A 18 -6.62 -23.52 -7.86
C THR A 18 -7.85 -23.93 -7.04
N LYS A 19 -7.65 -24.65 -5.93
CA LYS A 19 -8.70 -25.06 -4.98
C LYS A 19 -9.48 -23.88 -4.39
N LEU A 20 -8.93 -22.66 -4.40
CA LEU A 20 -9.66 -21.47 -3.95
C LEU A 20 -10.96 -21.26 -4.74
N ALA A 21 -10.96 -21.53 -6.05
CA ALA A 21 -12.15 -21.37 -6.89
C ALA A 21 -13.26 -22.37 -6.52
N GLU A 22 -12.90 -23.60 -6.19
CA GLU A 22 -13.85 -24.62 -5.73
C GLU A 22 -14.39 -24.28 -4.33
N ILE A 23 -13.51 -23.89 -3.40
CA ILE A 23 -13.86 -23.64 -1.99
C ILE A 23 -14.68 -22.33 -1.83
N LYS A 24 -14.36 -21.28 -2.59
CA LYS A 24 -14.92 -19.92 -2.43
C LYS A 24 -15.84 -19.47 -3.57
N GLY A 25 -16.10 -20.31 -4.57
CA GLY A 25 -16.97 -19.96 -5.72
C GLY A 25 -18.36 -19.46 -5.32
N HIS A 26 -18.95 -20.04 -4.25
CA HIS A 26 -20.26 -19.63 -3.71
C HIS A 26 -20.27 -18.23 -3.07
N GLN A 27 -19.11 -17.67 -2.76
CA GLN A 27 -18.97 -16.33 -2.18
C GLN A 27 -18.70 -15.26 -3.24
N ASN A 28 -18.72 -15.63 -4.52
CA ASN A 28 -18.38 -14.74 -5.63
C ASN A 28 -16.96 -14.12 -5.48
N TRP A 29 -16.03 -14.84 -4.85
CA TRP A 29 -14.63 -14.40 -4.77
C TRP A 29 -13.93 -14.57 -6.12
N VAL A 30 -14.06 -15.76 -6.69
CA VAL A 30 -13.39 -16.17 -7.92
C VAL A 30 -14.20 -17.27 -8.60
N LYS A 31 -14.23 -17.29 -9.93
CA LYS A 31 -14.85 -18.36 -10.74
C LYS A 31 -13.92 -18.78 -11.87
N VAL A 32 -13.88 -20.06 -12.22
CA VAL A 32 -13.13 -20.56 -13.38
C VAL A 32 -13.93 -20.29 -14.66
N ALA A 33 -13.30 -19.72 -15.67
CA ALA A 33 -13.88 -19.46 -16.99
C ALA A 33 -12.84 -19.77 -18.07
N GLY A 34 -12.86 -21.00 -18.59
CA GLY A 34 -11.86 -21.49 -19.55
C GLY A 34 -10.46 -21.50 -18.94
N GLU A 35 -9.52 -20.81 -19.59
CA GLU A 35 -8.12 -20.67 -19.14
C GLU A 35 -7.91 -19.54 -18.10
N PHE A 36 -9.01 -18.90 -17.67
CA PHE A 36 -8.98 -17.73 -16.79
C PHE A 36 -9.71 -17.98 -15.47
N LEU A 37 -9.28 -17.23 -14.45
CA LEU A 37 -10.02 -17.01 -13.21
C LEU A 37 -10.69 -15.63 -13.29
N THR A 38 -11.99 -15.57 -13.02
CA THR A 38 -12.79 -14.35 -13.03
C THR A 38 -13.14 -13.87 -11.62
N PHE A 39 -13.20 -12.55 -11.39
CA PHE A 39 -13.44 -11.96 -10.08
C PHE A 39 -14.71 -11.09 -10.08
N PRO A 40 -15.89 -11.65 -9.75
CA PRO A 40 -17.16 -10.93 -9.82
C PRO A 40 -17.36 -9.88 -8.70
N GLY A 41 -16.30 -9.51 -7.98
CA GLY A 41 -16.34 -8.45 -6.96
C GLY A 41 -16.97 -8.84 -5.62
N GLY A 42 -17.27 -10.12 -5.40
CA GLY A 42 -17.83 -10.61 -4.15
C GLY A 42 -16.79 -10.76 -3.04
N GLY A 43 -17.29 -10.99 -1.83
CA GLY A 43 -16.54 -11.17 -0.61
C GLY A 43 -17.32 -12.00 0.40
N THR A 44 -16.67 -12.49 1.46
CA THR A 44 -17.40 -13.23 2.51
C THR A 44 -18.42 -12.35 3.21
N GLN A 45 -18.08 -11.07 3.40
CA GLN A 45 -18.94 -10.06 4.01
C GLN A 45 -19.83 -9.32 2.99
N PHE A 46 -19.53 -9.41 1.70
CA PHE A 46 -20.23 -8.70 0.62
C PHE A 46 -20.46 -9.63 -0.58
N LYS A 47 -21.25 -10.69 -0.37
CA LYS A 47 -21.51 -11.74 -1.37
C LYS A 47 -22.20 -11.21 -2.62
N HIS A 48 -22.95 -10.11 -2.48
CA HIS A 48 -23.68 -9.44 -3.55
C HIS A 48 -22.90 -8.28 -4.20
N GLY A 49 -21.59 -8.19 -3.93
CA GLY A 49 -20.68 -7.26 -4.61
C GLY A 49 -20.11 -6.18 -3.68
N ALA A 50 -18.85 -5.80 -3.93
CA ALA A 50 -18.13 -4.80 -3.16
C ALA A 50 -18.75 -3.40 -3.27
N LEU A 51 -19.31 -3.03 -4.44
CA LEU A 51 -19.87 -1.69 -4.66
C LEU A 51 -21.02 -1.37 -3.69
N HIS A 52 -22.02 -2.25 -3.59
CA HIS A 52 -23.12 -2.12 -2.62
C HIS A 52 -22.58 -1.98 -1.19
N TYR A 53 -21.56 -2.76 -0.83
CA TYR A 53 -20.99 -2.70 0.52
C TYR A 53 -20.23 -1.38 0.79
N ILE A 54 -19.53 -0.85 -0.20
CA ILE A 54 -18.85 0.45 -0.13
C ILE A 54 -19.88 1.58 0.05
N GLU A 55 -20.98 1.54 -0.70
CA GLU A 55 -22.11 2.48 -0.59
C GLU A 55 -22.80 2.38 0.76
N PHE A 56 -23.08 1.16 1.23
CA PHE A 56 -23.63 0.90 2.56
C PHE A 56 -22.77 1.52 3.67
N ILE A 57 -21.44 1.43 3.58
CA ILE A 57 -20.54 2.05 4.57
C ILE A 57 -20.68 3.58 4.54
N GLU A 58 -20.67 4.18 3.36
CA GLU A 58 -20.77 5.64 3.18
C GLU A 58 -22.14 6.18 3.61
N GLU A 59 -23.23 5.48 3.27
CA GLU A 59 -24.58 5.81 3.73
C GLU A 59 -24.71 5.72 5.27
N SER A 60 -23.98 4.79 5.89
CA SER A 60 -23.98 4.63 7.35
C SER A 60 -23.24 5.78 8.04
N VAL A 61 -22.16 6.27 7.44
CA VAL A 61 -21.34 7.39 7.94
C VAL A 61 -20.92 8.29 6.78
N PRO A 62 -21.74 9.29 6.42
CA PRO A 62 -21.47 10.17 5.27
C PRO A 62 -20.14 10.92 5.37
N ASP A 63 -19.63 11.16 6.58
CA ASP A 63 -18.31 11.76 6.83
C ASP A 63 -17.14 10.95 6.25
N ILE A 64 -17.33 9.67 5.93
CA ILE A 64 -16.31 8.89 5.22
C ILE A 64 -16.01 9.53 3.85
N ALA A 65 -17.05 9.92 3.10
CA ALA A 65 -16.95 10.68 1.86
C ALA A 65 -15.79 10.20 0.95
N TRP A 66 -15.95 9.00 0.38
CA TRP A 66 -14.94 8.34 -0.45
C TRP A 66 -14.47 9.25 -1.59
N GLY A 67 -13.16 9.33 -1.81
CA GLY A 67 -12.58 10.16 -2.87
C GLY A 67 -12.63 11.66 -2.61
N LYS A 68 -13.10 12.09 -1.44
CA LYS A 68 -13.09 13.50 -1.03
C LYS A 68 -12.34 13.65 0.28
N ARG A 69 -12.91 13.13 1.36
CA ARG A 69 -12.28 13.16 2.68
C ARG A 69 -11.38 11.94 2.90
N SER A 70 -11.88 10.76 2.58
CA SER A 70 -11.13 9.51 2.67
C SER A 70 -10.53 9.16 1.30
N ARG A 71 -9.21 9.31 1.18
CA ARG A 71 -8.42 9.05 -0.04
C ARG A 71 -7.51 7.84 0.12
N VAL A 72 -6.92 7.62 1.28
CA VAL A 72 -5.96 6.53 1.51
C VAL A 72 -6.47 5.58 2.59
N VAL A 73 -6.66 4.30 2.21
CA VAL A 73 -7.29 3.27 3.04
C VAL A 73 -6.32 2.12 3.30
N LEU A 74 -6.34 1.57 4.51
CA LEU A 74 -5.67 0.31 4.85
C LEU A 74 -6.70 -0.81 4.92
N ASP A 75 -6.60 -1.82 4.06
CA ASP A 75 -7.48 -2.99 4.04
C ASP A 75 -6.77 -4.21 4.64
N VAL A 76 -7.16 -4.57 5.86
CA VAL A 76 -6.55 -5.64 6.65
C VAL A 76 -7.25 -6.96 6.37
N GLY A 77 -6.48 -8.00 6.01
CA GLY A 77 -7.04 -9.31 5.70
C GLY A 77 -7.91 -9.27 4.45
N CYS A 78 -7.41 -8.61 3.41
CA CYS A 78 -8.15 -8.16 2.23
C CYS A 78 -8.73 -9.28 1.33
N GLY A 79 -8.38 -10.55 1.55
CA GLY A 79 -8.74 -11.62 0.63
C GLY A 79 -8.18 -11.34 -0.77
N VAL A 80 -9.03 -11.38 -1.79
CA VAL A 80 -8.67 -11.05 -3.18
C VAL A 80 -8.69 -9.53 -3.46
N ALA A 81 -8.73 -8.69 -2.42
CA ALA A 81 -8.75 -7.23 -2.46
C ALA A 81 -9.90 -6.61 -3.29
N SER A 82 -11.07 -7.25 -3.33
CA SER A 82 -12.24 -6.72 -4.03
C SER A 82 -12.68 -5.35 -3.48
N PHE A 83 -12.63 -5.16 -2.17
CA PHE A 83 -12.98 -3.88 -1.55
C PHE A 83 -12.07 -2.75 -2.07
N GLY A 84 -10.76 -2.93 -1.98
CA GLY A 84 -9.79 -1.96 -2.51
C GLY A 84 -9.86 -1.79 -4.03
N GLY A 85 -10.14 -2.85 -4.78
CA GLY A 85 -10.27 -2.81 -6.23
C GLY A 85 -11.43 -1.93 -6.71
N TYR A 86 -12.60 -2.02 -6.08
CA TYR A 86 -13.78 -1.21 -6.45
C TYR A 86 -13.71 0.22 -5.89
N LEU A 87 -12.88 0.46 -4.86
CA LEU A 87 -12.65 1.80 -4.34
C LEU A 87 -11.86 2.71 -5.30
N PHE A 88 -11.14 2.14 -6.28
CA PHE A 88 -10.51 2.93 -7.34
C PHE A 88 -11.50 3.80 -8.11
N ASP A 89 -12.72 3.31 -8.33
CA ASP A 89 -13.76 4.01 -9.09
C ASP A 89 -14.30 5.23 -8.35
N LYS A 90 -14.05 5.29 -7.04
CA LYS A 90 -14.35 6.41 -6.18
C LYS A 90 -13.12 7.26 -5.88
N ASP A 91 -12.05 7.17 -6.68
CA ASP A 91 -10.81 7.90 -6.44
C ASP A 91 -10.23 7.62 -5.03
N VAL A 92 -10.20 6.36 -4.61
CA VAL A 92 -9.61 5.93 -3.33
C VAL A 92 -8.48 4.93 -3.57
N LEU A 93 -7.31 5.21 -2.99
CA LEU A 93 -6.18 4.29 -2.99
C LEU A 93 -6.22 3.41 -1.75
N THR A 94 -6.27 2.10 -1.96
CA THR A 94 -6.34 1.12 -0.86
C THR A 94 -5.08 0.28 -0.82
N MET A 95 -4.32 0.40 0.28
CA MET A 95 -3.23 -0.51 0.59
C MET A 95 -3.82 -1.78 1.22
N SER A 96 -3.83 -2.86 0.46
CA SER A 96 -4.36 -4.15 0.91
C SER A 96 -3.24 -5.04 1.43
N PHE A 97 -3.44 -5.75 2.53
CA PHE A 97 -2.49 -6.79 2.92
C PHE A 97 -3.16 -7.99 3.60
N ALA A 98 -2.54 -9.15 3.43
CA ALA A 98 -2.90 -10.37 4.12
C ALA A 98 -1.64 -11.24 4.30
N PRO A 99 -1.63 -12.11 5.34
CA PRO A 99 -0.60 -13.12 5.48
C PRO A 99 -0.63 -14.13 4.32
N LYS A 100 0.43 -14.92 4.20
CA LYS A 100 0.36 -16.21 3.52
C LYS A 100 -0.37 -17.17 4.46
N ASP A 101 -1.66 -17.42 4.22
CA ASP A 101 -2.47 -18.33 5.02
C ASP A 101 -2.60 -19.71 4.34
N GLU A 102 -3.43 -20.58 4.93
CA GLU A 102 -3.78 -21.91 4.39
C GLU A 102 -4.38 -21.89 2.97
N HIS A 103 -4.76 -20.72 2.49
CA HIS A 103 -5.27 -20.50 1.14
C HIS A 103 -4.22 -19.91 0.20
N GLU A 104 -2.93 -19.91 0.60
CA GLU A 104 -1.73 -19.50 -0.13
C GLU A 104 -2.04 -18.67 -1.39
N ALA A 105 -1.80 -17.34 -1.35
CA ALA A 105 -1.81 -16.41 -2.49
C ALA A 105 -3.00 -15.42 -2.62
N GLN A 106 -3.75 -15.12 -1.56
CA GLN A 106 -4.82 -14.09 -1.58
C GLN A 106 -4.36 -12.74 -2.16
N VAL A 107 -3.23 -12.21 -1.69
CA VAL A 107 -2.64 -10.96 -2.21
C VAL A 107 -2.06 -11.13 -3.63
N GLN A 108 -1.63 -12.33 -4.02
CA GLN A 108 -1.16 -12.58 -5.38
C GLN A 108 -2.28 -12.36 -6.39
N PHE A 109 -3.52 -12.79 -6.08
CA PHE A 109 -4.68 -12.51 -6.94
C PHE A 109 -4.89 -11.00 -7.15
N ALA A 110 -4.79 -10.21 -6.08
CA ALA A 110 -4.88 -8.76 -6.16
C ALA A 110 -3.79 -8.19 -7.08
N LEU A 111 -2.54 -8.60 -6.87
CA LEU A 111 -1.38 -8.13 -7.65
C LEU A 111 -1.46 -8.54 -9.12
N GLU A 112 -1.90 -9.77 -9.43
CA GLU A 112 -2.13 -10.26 -10.81
C GLU A 112 -3.19 -9.44 -11.55
N ARG A 113 -4.22 -8.98 -10.84
CA ARG A 113 -5.25 -8.08 -11.36
C ARG A 113 -4.77 -6.63 -11.46
N GLY A 114 -3.61 -6.30 -10.88
CA GLY A 114 -3.10 -4.94 -10.83
C GLY A 114 -3.74 -4.09 -9.72
N ILE A 115 -4.27 -4.71 -8.66
CA ILE A 115 -4.78 -4.05 -7.46
C ILE A 115 -3.64 -3.93 -6.43
N PRO A 116 -3.48 -2.80 -5.72
CA PRO A 116 -2.41 -2.64 -4.74
C PRO A 116 -2.54 -3.61 -3.58
N GLY A 117 -1.42 -4.24 -3.25
CA GLY A 117 -1.29 -4.94 -1.99
C GLY A 117 0.13 -5.37 -1.68
N ILE A 118 0.34 -5.82 -0.44
CA ILE A 118 1.62 -6.34 0.04
C ILE A 118 1.42 -7.65 0.80
N SER A 119 2.42 -8.51 0.78
CA SER A 119 2.45 -9.71 1.62
C SER A 119 2.98 -9.31 3.00
N ALA A 120 2.09 -9.12 3.97
CA ALA A 120 2.47 -8.70 5.31
C ALA A 120 1.65 -9.43 6.38
N VAL A 121 2.25 -9.57 7.57
CA VAL A 121 1.59 -10.11 8.76
C VAL A 121 1.73 -9.08 9.87
N MET A 122 0.65 -8.83 10.60
CA MET A 122 0.74 -8.12 11.88
C MET A 122 1.07 -9.16 12.95
N GLY A 123 2.22 -9.02 13.62
CA GLY A 123 2.66 -10.01 14.60
C GLY A 123 3.68 -9.44 15.57
N THR A 124 4.92 -9.26 15.12
CA THR A 124 6.03 -8.87 16.03
C THR A 124 6.60 -7.48 15.74
N LYS A 125 6.44 -6.97 14.52
CA LYS A 125 6.98 -5.69 14.07
C LYS A 125 5.85 -4.75 13.64
N ARG A 126 6.09 -3.44 13.76
CA ARG A 126 5.23 -2.40 13.19
C ARG A 126 5.05 -2.63 11.70
N LEU A 127 3.86 -2.30 11.20
CA LEU A 127 3.63 -2.19 9.76
C LEU A 127 4.59 -1.12 9.20
N PRO A 128 5.12 -1.32 7.99
CA PRO A 128 6.15 -0.45 7.38
C PRO A 128 5.57 0.88 6.85
N PHE A 129 4.69 1.49 7.64
CA PHE A 129 4.04 2.76 7.39
C PHE A 129 4.29 3.73 8.56
N PRO A 130 4.40 5.05 8.28
CA PRO A 130 4.49 6.04 9.35
C PRO A 130 3.20 6.10 10.17
N ALA A 131 3.25 6.70 11.36
CA ALA A 131 2.03 6.93 12.14
C ALA A 131 1.10 7.94 11.44
N MET A 132 -0.21 7.83 11.69
CA MET A 132 -1.23 8.81 11.29
C MET A 132 -1.23 9.12 9.79
N VAL A 133 -1.28 8.09 8.94
CA VAL A 133 -1.24 8.24 7.48
C VAL A 133 -2.50 7.79 6.76
N PHE A 134 -3.25 6.83 7.33
CA PHE A 134 -4.49 6.33 6.73
C PHE A 134 -5.70 7.13 7.19
N ASP A 135 -6.63 7.37 6.26
CA ASP A 135 -7.89 8.07 6.53
C ASP A 135 -8.94 7.09 7.08
N VAL A 136 -8.91 5.83 6.60
CA VAL A 136 -9.77 4.73 7.04
C VAL A 136 -8.95 3.44 7.15
N VAL A 137 -9.25 2.64 8.17
CA VAL A 137 -8.84 1.23 8.25
C VAL A 137 -10.09 0.36 8.08
N HIS A 138 -10.00 -0.65 7.24
CA HIS A 138 -11.08 -1.59 6.96
C HIS A 138 -10.68 -3.01 7.35
N CYS A 139 -11.59 -3.73 8.00
CA CYS A 139 -11.49 -5.18 8.25
C CYS A 139 -12.85 -5.83 8.00
N ALA A 140 -12.93 -6.61 6.92
CA ALA A 140 -14.07 -7.48 6.61
C ALA A 140 -13.71 -8.94 6.89
N ARG A 141 -14.12 -9.47 8.04
CA ARG A 141 -13.80 -10.84 8.51
C ARG A 141 -12.30 -11.15 8.40
N CYS A 142 -11.46 -10.19 8.78
CA CYS A 142 -10.00 -10.29 8.65
C CYS A 142 -9.35 -11.34 9.59
N ARG A 143 -10.11 -11.93 10.52
CA ARG A 143 -9.67 -12.96 11.49
C ARG A 143 -8.49 -12.53 12.37
N VAL A 144 -8.24 -11.24 12.50
CA VAL A 144 -7.21 -10.72 13.39
C VAL A 144 -7.75 -10.69 14.83
N PRO A 145 -7.05 -11.30 15.80
CA PRO A 145 -7.49 -11.29 17.19
C PRO A 145 -7.12 -9.96 17.85
N TRP A 146 -7.88 -8.91 17.53
CA TRP A 146 -7.59 -7.53 17.94
C TRP A 146 -7.51 -7.29 19.45
N HIS A 147 -8.23 -8.07 20.26
CA HIS A 147 -8.41 -7.87 21.70
C HIS A 147 -7.40 -8.64 22.58
N ILE A 148 -6.64 -9.59 22.01
CA ILE A 148 -5.71 -10.41 22.79
C ILE A 148 -4.35 -9.70 22.97
N GLU A 149 -3.50 -10.26 23.82
CA GLU A 149 -2.12 -9.77 24.06
C GLU A 149 -2.03 -8.26 24.38
N GLY A 150 -2.98 -7.76 25.17
CA GLY A 150 -3.04 -6.34 25.53
C GLY A 150 -3.42 -5.42 24.37
N GLY A 151 -4.06 -5.95 23.32
CA GLY A 151 -4.55 -5.16 22.20
C GLY A 151 -3.47 -4.70 21.22
N LYS A 152 -2.25 -5.27 21.27
CA LYS A 152 -1.09 -4.83 20.46
C LYS A 152 -1.40 -4.62 18.98
N LEU A 153 -2.16 -5.52 18.37
CA LEU A 153 -2.51 -5.42 16.95
C LEU A 153 -3.46 -4.25 16.68
N LEU A 154 -4.41 -4.00 17.57
CA LEU A 154 -5.32 -2.86 17.46
C LEU A 154 -4.59 -1.53 17.75
N LEU A 155 -3.62 -1.55 18.67
CA LEU A 155 -2.77 -0.39 18.96
C LEU A 155 -1.89 0.00 17.77
N GLU A 156 -1.46 -0.97 16.96
CA GLU A 156 -0.79 -0.68 15.70
C GLU A 156 -1.73 -0.01 14.68
N LEU A 157 -3.00 -0.42 14.60
CA LEU A 157 -3.99 0.30 13.80
C LEU A 157 -4.19 1.73 14.31
N ASN A 158 -4.24 1.90 15.63
CA ASN A 158 -4.30 3.21 16.24
C ASN A 158 -3.06 4.07 15.92
N ARG A 159 -1.87 3.49 15.81
CA ARG A 159 -0.67 4.23 15.38
C ARG A 159 -0.82 4.75 13.96
N VAL A 160 -1.24 3.92 13.01
CA VAL A 160 -1.26 4.27 11.58
C VAL A 160 -2.50 5.05 11.13
N LEU A 161 -3.62 4.96 11.86
CA LEU A 161 -4.85 5.71 11.59
C LEU A 161 -4.72 7.19 12.01
N ARG A 162 -5.15 8.12 11.16
CA ARG A 162 -5.18 9.56 11.48
C ARG A 162 -6.15 9.88 12.63
N PRO A 163 -5.87 10.86 13.50
CA PRO A 163 -6.87 11.42 14.41
C PRO A 163 -8.13 11.84 13.63
N GLY A 164 -9.31 11.45 14.10
CA GLY A 164 -10.58 11.64 13.38
C GLY A 164 -10.83 10.67 12.22
N GLY A 165 -9.91 9.76 11.93
CA GLY A 165 -10.08 8.69 10.95
C GLY A 165 -11.02 7.59 11.44
N PHE A 166 -11.46 6.74 10.52
CA PHE A 166 -12.46 5.71 10.78
C PHE A 166 -11.89 4.29 10.77
N PHE A 167 -12.42 3.44 11.63
CA PHE A 167 -12.23 1.99 11.56
C PHE A 167 -13.56 1.30 11.27
N VAL A 168 -13.62 0.61 10.14
CA VAL A 168 -14.78 -0.15 9.69
C VAL A 168 -14.55 -1.62 10.00
N TRP A 169 -15.25 -2.14 11.01
CA TRP A 169 -15.16 -3.53 11.43
C TRP A 169 -16.44 -4.30 11.09
N SER A 170 -16.36 -5.15 10.06
CA SER A 170 -17.45 -6.06 9.66
C SER A 170 -17.02 -7.51 9.88
N ALA A 171 -17.36 -8.09 11.02
CA ALA A 171 -16.96 -9.43 11.40
C ALA A 171 -18.05 -10.16 12.19
N THR A 172 -17.94 -11.48 12.33
CA THR A 172 -18.96 -12.29 13.03
C THR A 172 -19.28 -11.80 14.45
N PRO A 173 -18.31 -11.30 15.26
CA PRO A 173 -18.62 -10.72 16.58
C PRO A 173 -19.59 -9.54 16.54
N VAL A 174 -19.71 -8.84 15.42
CA VAL A 174 -20.56 -7.66 15.27
C VAL A 174 -22.05 -8.03 15.08
N TYR A 175 -22.34 -9.19 14.48
CA TYR A 175 -23.70 -9.54 14.06
C TYR A 175 -24.17 -10.96 14.44
N GLN A 176 -23.29 -11.79 15.01
CA GLN A 176 -23.65 -13.10 15.55
C GLN A 176 -23.81 -13.03 17.07
N LYS A 177 -24.46 -14.07 17.63
CA LYS A 177 -24.75 -14.18 19.07
C LYS A 177 -24.19 -15.47 19.67
N LEU A 178 -23.21 -16.09 19.02
CA LEU A 178 -22.50 -17.24 19.57
C LEU A 178 -21.68 -16.80 20.79
N ALA A 179 -21.47 -17.70 21.74
CA ALA A 179 -20.78 -17.37 23.00
C ALA A 179 -19.40 -16.72 22.75
N ASP A 180 -18.61 -17.29 21.84
CA ASP A 180 -17.29 -16.77 21.48
C ASP A 180 -17.38 -15.39 20.80
N ASP A 181 -18.32 -15.21 19.87
CA ASP A 181 -18.54 -13.93 19.18
C ASP A 181 -18.93 -12.82 20.18
N VAL A 182 -19.79 -13.13 21.16
CA VAL A 182 -20.19 -12.19 22.22
C VAL A 182 -19.00 -11.86 23.13
N ALA A 183 -18.19 -12.85 23.50
CA ALA A 183 -16.99 -12.63 24.31
C ALA A 183 -15.99 -11.71 23.59
N ILE A 184 -15.74 -11.97 22.30
CA ILE A 184 -14.86 -11.13 21.46
C ILE A 184 -15.42 -9.72 21.33
N TRP A 185 -16.73 -9.56 21.08
CA TRP A 185 -17.38 -8.26 21.00
C TRP A 185 -17.22 -7.44 22.29
N ASN A 186 -17.43 -8.07 23.44
CA ASN A 186 -17.29 -7.41 24.74
C ASN A 186 -15.85 -6.96 24.97
N ALA A 187 -14.87 -7.85 24.78
CA ALA A 187 -13.44 -7.54 24.95
C ALA A 187 -12.99 -6.41 23.99
N MET A 188 -13.45 -6.47 22.73
CA MET A 188 -13.19 -5.41 21.75
C MET A 188 -13.80 -4.08 22.15
N THR A 189 -15.05 -4.09 22.60
CA THR A 189 -15.76 -2.86 23.02
C THR A 189 -15.10 -2.24 24.23
N GLU A 190 -14.65 -3.03 25.21
CA GLU A 190 -13.90 -2.54 26.37
C GLU A 190 -12.56 -1.92 25.96
N LEU A 191 -11.80 -2.60 25.10
CA LEU A 191 -10.51 -2.09 24.60
C LEU A 191 -10.67 -0.82 23.76
N MET A 192 -11.64 -0.76 22.85
CA MET A 192 -11.91 0.44 22.04
C MET A 192 -12.29 1.63 22.93
N LYS A 193 -13.11 1.40 23.96
CA LYS A 193 -13.46 2.43 24.94
C LYS A 193 -12.24 2.91 25.73
N SER A 194 -11.36 2.00 26.17
CA SER A 194 -10.15 2.37 26.89
C SER A 194 -9.13 3.11 26.00
N MET A 195 -9.19 2.88 24.69
CA MET A 195 -8.48 3.63 23.65
C MET A 195 -9.16 4.93 23.24
N CYS A 196 -10.28 5.30 23.89
CA CYS A 196 -11.08 6.49 23.57
C CYS A 196 -11.65 6.54 22.15
N TRP A 197 -11.79 5.40 21.48
CA TRP A 197 -12.45 5.34 20.17
C TRP A 197 -13.97 5.43 20.35
N GLU A 198 -14.58 6.32 19.59
CA GLU A 198 -16.02 6.53 19.60
C GLU A 198 -16.68 5.49 18.69
N LEU A 199 -17.64 4.71 19.22
CA LEU A 199 -18.52 3.90 18.38
C LEU A 199 -19.56 4.82 17.73
N VAL A 200 -19.40 5.09 16.44
CA VAL A 200 -20.27 6.00 15.69
C VAL A 200 -21.59 5.34 15.32
N VAL A 201 -21.52 4.13 14.75
CA VAL A 201 -22.72 3.39 14.34
C VAL A 201 -22.44 1.89 14.27
N ILE A 202 -23.46 1.09 14.57
CA ILE A 202 -23.54 -0.31 14.15
C ILE A 202 -24.68 -0.39 13.15
N LYS A 203 -24.38 -0.63 11.87
CA LYS A 203 -25.39 -0.72 10.82
C LYS A 203 -25.46 -2.13 10.28
N ARG A 204 -26.69 -2.61 10.06
CA ARG A 204 -26.97 -3.90 9.41
C ARG A 204 -27.13 -3.72 7.90
N ASP A 205 -26.42 -4.52 7.13
CA ASP A 205 -26.63 -4.70 5.71
C ASP A 205 -27.60 -5.88 5.51
N VAL A 206 -28.83 -5.57 5.11
CA VAL A 206 -29.89 -6.57 4.92
C VAL A 206 -29.60 -7.46 3.71
N VAL A 207 -28.95 -6.93 2.69
CA VAL A 207 -28.66 -7.64 1.43
C VAL A 207 -27.62 -8.72 1.68
N ASN A 208 -26.48 -8.35 2.27
CA ASN A 208 -25.42 -9.31 2.58
C ASN A 208 -25.63 -10.08 3.88
N ARG A 209 -26.64 -9.70 4.69
CA ARG A 209 -26.96 -10.27 6.01
C ARG A 209 -25.78 -10.20 6.99
N VAL A 210 -25.06 -9.08 6.96
CA VAL A 210 -23.94 -8.75 7.84
C VAL A 210 -24.22 -7.44 8.59
N ALA A 211 -23.31 -7.03 9.47
CA ALA A 211 -23.31 -5.69 10.04
C ALA A 211 -21.88 -5.18 10.18
N ALA A 212 -21.72 -3.87 10.11
CA ALA A 212 -20.47 -3.17 10.35
C ALA A 212 -20.60 -2.27 11.59
N ALA A 213 -19.62 -2.38 12.49
CA ALA A 213 -19.40 -1.41 13.55
C ALA A 213 -18.33 -0.42 13.07
N ILE A 214 -18.68 0.86 13.06
CA ILE A 214 -17.80 1.93 12.59
C ILE A 214 -17.38 2.77 13.79
N TYR A 215 -16.07 2.83 14.02
CA TYR A 215 -15.46 3.59 15.10
C TYR A 215 -14.71 4.80 14.55
N LYS A 216 -14.61 5.87 15.34
CA LYS A 216 -13.83 7.07 15.03
C LYS A 216 -12.73 7.25 16.06
N LYS A 217 -11.50 7.43 15.58
CA LYS A 217 -10.33 7.73 16.44
C LYS A 217 -10.45 9.16 17.00
N PRO A 218 -10.13 9.41 18.28
CA PRO A 218 -10.24 10.75 18.86
C PRO A 218 -9.35 11.78 18.15
N THR A 219 -9.78 13.05 18.20
CA THR A 219 -9.08 14.21 17.63
C THR A 219 -8.37 15.07 18.67
N SER A 220 -8.52 14.76 19.96
CA SER A 220 -7.86 15.45 21.08
C SER A 220 -7.41 14.46 22.15
N ASN A 221 -6.59 14.92 23.10
CA ASN A 221 -6.14 14.11 24.24
C ASN A 221 -7.10 14.17 25.43
N ASP A 222 -8.21 14.92 25.36
CA ASP A 222 -9.11 15.16 26.50
C ASP A 222 -9.62 13.86 27.12
N CYS A 223 -9.93 12.87 26.28
CA CYS A 223 -10.35 11.56 26.77
C CYS A 223 -9.18 10.83 27.43
N TYR A 224 -7.99 10.84 26.82
CA TYR A 224 -6.81 10.17 27.40
C TYR A 224 -6.47 10.70 28.79
N GLU A 225 -6.59 12.00 29.00
CA GLU A 225 -6.31 12.69 30.26
C GLU A 225 -7.36 12.40 31.35
N LYS A 226 -8.59 12.07 30.96
CA LYS A 226 -9.70 11.76 31.88
C LYS A 226 -9.83 10.27 32.21
N ARG A 227 -8.95 9.42 31.69
CA ARG A 227 -8.99 7.98 31.93
C ARG A 227 -8.71 7.69 33.41
N SER A 228 -9.58 6.86 34.00
CA SER A 228 -9.39 6.38 35.38
C SER A 228 -8.19 5.45 35.52
N GLN A 229 -7.82 4.75 34.45
CA GLN A 229 -6.68 3.83 34.38
C GLN A 229 -5.90 4.05 33.08
N ASN A 230 -4.57 4.01 33.19
CA ASN A 230 -3.66 4.15 32.04
C ASN A 230 -3.44 2.80 31.33
N GLU A 231 -4.53 2.13 30.94
CA GLU A 231 -4.52 0.81 30.28
C GLU A 231 -5.39 0.79 29.01
N PRO A 232 -4.82 0.74 27.79
CA PRO A 232 -3.38 0.64 27.49
C PRO A 232 -2.61 1.94 27.83
N PRO A 233 -1.31 1.85 28.16
CA PRO A 233 -0.50 2.99 28.53
C PRO A 233 -0.25 3.94 27.35
N ILE A 234 0.02 5.21 27.66
CA ILE A 234 0.57 6.16 26.68
C ILE A 234 2.06 5.88 26.46
N CYS A 235 2.50 5.86 25.20
CA CYS A 235 3.91 5.69 24.82
C CYS A 235 4.78 6.83 25.37
N ALA A 236 6.07 6.58 25.56
CA ALA A 236 7.00 7.62 26.00
C ALA A 236 7.14 8.71 24.92
N ASP A 237 7.26 9.99 25.31
CA ASP A 237 7.40 11.09 24.36
C ASP A 237 8.71 11.01 23.53
N SER A 238 9.69 10.24 23.99
CA SER A 238 10.93 9.93 23.25
C SER A 238 10.77 8.87 22.16
N GLU A 239 9.65 8.15 22.14
CA GLU A 239 9.37 7.11 21.17
C GLU A 239 8.88 7.74 19.84
N ASP A 240 9.63 7.51 18.77
CA ASP A 240 9.21 7.97 17.45
C ASP A 240 8.06 7.09 16.91
N ALA A 241 6.87 7.69 16.78
CA ALA A 241 5.70 7.06 16.21
C ALA A 241 5.88 6.67 14.73
N ASN A 242 6.77 7.37 14.01
CA ASN A 242 6.98 7.22 12.58
C ASN A 242 7.97 6.10 12.25
N ALA A 243 8.90 5.83 13.16
CA ALA A 243 9.82 4.72 13.06
C ALA A 243 9.05 3.40 12.94
N ALA A 244 9.20 2.73 11.80
CA ALA A 244 8.42 1.55 11.46
C ALA A 244 9.29 0.36 11.01
N TRP A 245 10.43 0.61 10.37
CA TRP A 245 11.26 -0.45 9.83
C TRP A 245 11.96 -1.24 10.95
N ASN A 246 11.65 -2.54 11.04
CA ASN A 246 12.17 -3.45 12.07
C ASN A 246 11.93 -3.01 13.53
N VAL A 247 10.98 -2.10 13.76
CA VAL A 247 10.59 -1.67 15.10
C VAL A 247 9.59 -2.68 15.69
N PRO A 248 9.82 -3.24 16.89
CA PRO A 248 8.87 -4.14 17.53
C PRO A 248 7.52 -3.47 17.79
N LEU A 249 6.44 -4.25 17.72
CA LEU A 249 5.11 -3.77 18.12
C LEU A 249 5.12 -3.36 19.59
N GLN A 250 4.47 -2.23 19.87
CA GLN A 250 4.35 -1.67 21.21
C GLN A 250 2.92 -1.76 21.70
N ALA A 251 2.75 -2.06 22.99
CA ALA A 251 1.45 -2.12 23.64
C ALA A 251 1.10 -0.77 24.29
N CYS A 252 1.26 0.33 23.55
CA CYS A 252 0.98 1.68 24.03
C CYS A 252 0.33 2.57 22.95
N MET A 253 -0.28 3.67 23.38
CA MET A 253 -0.90 4.67 22.50
C MET A 253 -0.08 5.94 22.42
N HIS A 254 0.05 6.51 21.22
CA HIS A 254 0.66 7.83 21.05
C HIS A 254 -0.41 8.92 21.23
N LYS A 255 -0.04 10.03 21.87
CA LYS A 255 -0.90 11.21 22.01
C LYS A 255 -1.22 11.83 20.65
N VAL A 256 -2.38 12.48 20.56
CA VAL A 256 -2.72 13.33 19.41
C VAL A 256 -1.86 14.60 19.48
N PRO A 257 -1.18 15.02 18.40
CA PRO A 257 -0.41 16.26 18.40
C PRO A 257 -1.29 17.49 18.63
N VAL A 258 -0.94 18.32 19.61
CA VAL A 258 -1.70 19.54 19.98
C VAL A 258 -1.16 20.79 19.27
N ASP A 259 0.14 20.82 19.00
CA ASP A 259 0.78 21.91 18.28
C ASP A 259 0.34 21.90 16.80
N THR A 260 -0.29 23.01 16.39
CA THR A 260 -0.82 23.21 15.03
C THR A 260 0.23 23.12 13.92
N SER A 261 1.52 23.24 14.24
CA SER A 261 2.63 23.07 13.31
C SER A 261 3.10 21.61 13.17
N LYS A 262 2.68 20.72 14.06
CA LYS A 262 3.07 19.30 14.04
C LYS A 262 2.14 18.48 13.15
N ARG A 263 2.71 17.54 12.40
CA ARG A 263 1.96 16.58 11.59
C ARG A 263 0.96 15.80 12.43
N GLY A 264 -0.29 15.73 11.98
CA GLY A 264 -1.37 15.01 12.64
C GLY A 264 -2.25 15.86 13.56
N SER A 265 -1.92 17.13 13.79
CA SER A 265 -2.80 18.09 14.51
C SER A 265 -3.96 18.62 13.65
N GLN A 266 -3.84 18.54 12.33
CA GLN A 266 -4.88 18.95 11.38
C GLN A 266 -5.17 17.83 10.39
N TRP A 267 -6.41 17.76 9.92
CA TRP A 267 -6.77 16.89 8.78
C TRP A 267 -6.14 17.46 7.50
N PRO A 268 -5.63 16.62 6.57
CA PRO A 268 -5.14 17.10 5.29
C PRO A 268 -6.21 17.86 4.51
N GLU A 269 -5.79 18.62 3.52
CA GLU A 269 -6.71 19.18 2.54
C GLU A 269 -7.57 18.08 1.88
N LEU A 270 -8.78 18.43 1.45
CA LEU A 270 -9.64 17.45 0.78
C LEU A 270 -9.05 17.07 -0.59
N TRP A 271 -9.32 15.84 -1.03
CA TRP A 271 -8.96 15.41 -2.38
C TRP A 271 -9.79 16.18 -3.43
N PRO A 272 -9.20 16.61 -4.56
CA PRO A 272 -7.81 16.39 -5.00
C PRO A 272 -6.79 17.47 -4.57
N ALA A 273 -7.20 18.50 -3.83
CA ALA A 273 -6.35 19.65 -3.51
C ALA A 273 -5.07 19.27 -2.73
N ARG A 274 -5.13 18.26 -1.87
CA ARG A 274 -3.96 17.77 -1.12
C ARG A 274 -2.81 17.25 -2.00
N LEU A 275 -3.06 16.85 -3.26
CA LEU A 275 -1.98 16.32 -4.12
C LEU A 275 -0.89 17.35 -4.41
N ASP A 276 -1.30 18.60 -4.62
CA ASP A 276 -0.42 19.68 -5.08
C ASP A 276 -0.02 20.63 -3.95
N LYS A 277 -0.78 20.63 -2.84
CA LYS A 277 -0.53 21.51 -1.70
C LYS A 277 0.55 20.93 -0.79
N ALA A 278 1.60 21.73 -0.56
CA ALA A 278 2.60 21.42 0.45
C ALA A 278 1.92 21.25 1.84
N PRO A 279 2.26 20.20 2.60
CA PRO A 279 1.71 20.01 3.94
C PRO A 279 1.92 21.22 4.85
N TYR A 280 0.94 21.53 5.70
CA TYR A 280 0.98 22.66 6.63
C TYR A 280 2.17 22.62 7.63
N TRP A 281 2.69 21.42 7.88
CA TRP A 281 3.79 21.16 8.81
C TRP A 281 5.18 21.19 8.14
N LEU A 282 5.25 21.39 6.81
CA LEU A 282 6.49 21.75 6.13
C LEU A 282 6.69 23.26 6.25
N THR A 283 7.77 23.67 6.92
CA THR A 283 8.08 25.09 7.16
C THR A 283 9.32 25.50 6.40
N SER A 284 9.43 26.78 6.01
CA SER A 284 10.62 27.29 5.31
C SER A 284 11.90 27.30 6.17
N SER A 285 11.77 27.04 7.49
CA SER A 285 12.92 26.83 8.38
C SER A 285 13.52 25.43 8.27
N GLN A 286 12.79 24.46 7.71
CA GLN A 286 13.28 23.12 7.44
C GLN A 286 13.97 23.09 6.07
N VAL A 287 15.07 22.36 5.99
CA VAL A 287 15.78 22.12 4.72
C VAL A 287 15.22 20.84 4.10
N GLY A 288 14.76 20.93 2.86
CA GLY A 288 14.30 19.83 2.04
C GLY A 288 15.42 18.90 1.57
N VAL A 289 15.04 17.81 0.91
CA VAL A 289 15.95 16.74 0.48
C VAL A 289 17.01 17.22 -0.51
N TYR A 290 16.69 18.21 -1.35
CA TYR A 290 17.61 18.80 -2.33
C TYR A 290 18.21 20.14 -1.87
N GLY A 291 18.14 20.45 -0.57
CA GLY A 291 18.85 21.58 0.05
C GLY A 291 18.14 22.93 -0.04
N ARG A 292 16.92 22.99 -0.59
CA ARG A 292 16.07 24.19 -0.55
C ARG A 292 15.24 24.22 0.74
N ALA A 293 14.53 25.31 1.00
CA ALA A 293 13.51 25.31 2.04
C ALA A 293 12.40 24.28 1.69
N ALA A 294 11.88 23.56 2.68
CA ALA A 294 11.11 22.33 2.46
C ALA A 294 9.84 22.50 1.59
N PRO A 295 9.01 23.55 1.76
CA PRO A 295 7.86 23.80 0.88
C PRO A 295 8.25 24.08 -0.59
N GLU A 296 9.33 24.82 -0.78
CA GLU A 296 9.87 25.16 -2.10
C GLU A 296 10.48 23.93 -2.78
N ASP A 297 11.11 23.06 -1.99
CA ASP A 297 11.70 21.81 -2.47
C ASP A 297 10.64 20.81 -2.93
N PHE A 298 9.57 20.66 -2.14
CA PHE A 298 8.39 19.88 -2.49
C PHE A 298 7.78 20.35 -3.83
N THR A 299 7.61 21.67 -3.98
CA THR A 299 7.03 22.26 -5.19
C THR A 299 7.95 22.05 -6.40
N ALA A 300 9.26 22.23 -6.21
CA ALA A 300 10.25 22.04 -7.26
C ALA A 300 10.36 20.57 -7.73
N ASP A 301 10.28 19.61 -6.81
CA ASP A 301 10.24 18.18 -7.12
C ASP A 301 9.03 17.85 -8.00
N TYR A 302 7.85 18.33 -7.63
CA TYR A 302 6.64 18.08 -8.40
C TYR A 302 6.71 18.68 -9.82
N GLU A 303 7.16 19.94 -9.95
CA GLU A 303 7.33 20.59 -11.25
C GLU A 303 8.47 19.97 -12.09
N HIS A 304 9.48 19.36 -11.46
CA HIS A 304 10.45 18.54 -12.15
C HIS A 304 9.77 17.30 -12.76
N TRP A 305 9.07 16.51 -11.95
CA TRP A 305 8.47 15.25 -12.40
C TRP A 305 7.37 15.45 -13.43
N LYS A 306 6.50 16.46 -13.27
CA LYS A 306 5.51 16.83 -14.31
C LYS A 306 6.18 17.04 -15.66
N ARG A 307 7.29 17.77 -15.67
CA ARG A 307 8.03 18.07 -16.90
C ARG A 307 8.69 16.83 -17.48
N VAL A 308 9.31 15.99 -16.65
CA VAL A 308 9.97 14.75 -17.08
C VAL A 308 8.94 13.79 -17.67
N VAL A 309 7.83 13.56 -16.97
CA VAL A 309 6.76 12.68 -17.44
C VAL A 309 6.20 13.20 -18.78
N ALA A 310 5.78 14.46 -18.83
CA ALA A 310 5.16 15.04 -20.02
C ALA A 310 6.09 15.09 -21.23
N LYS A 311 7.37 15.46 -21.04
CA LYS A 311 8.31 15.69 -22.16
C LYS A 311 9.14 14.47 -22.55
N SER A 312 9.33 13.51 -21.64
CA SER A 312 10.22 12.37 -21.87
C SER A 312 9.48 11.04 -21.76
N TYR A 313 8.70 10.80 -20.70
CA TYR A 313 8.20 9.45 -20.45
C TYR A 313 6.92 9.09 -21.20
N LEU A 314 6.03 10.06 -21.45
CA LEU A 314 4.79 9.74 -22.18
C LEU A 314 5.06 9.35 -23.64
N ASN A 315 6.05 9.98 -24.29
CA ASN A 315 6.29 9.81 -25.73
C ASN A 315 7.72 9.37 -26.09
N GLY A 316 8.72 9.58 -25.24
CA GLY A 316 10.14 9.43 -25.59
C GLY A 316 10.78 8.09 -25.23
N VAL A 317 10.19 7.32 -24.29
CA VAL A 317 10.77 6.06 -23.77
C VAL A 317 10.17 4.80 -24.41
N GLY A 318 9.21 4.94 -25.33
CA GLY A 318 8.60 3.80 -26.04
C GLY A 318 7.75 2.88 -25.14
N ILE A 319 7.14 3.43 -24.09
CA ILE A 319 6.21 2.72 -23.21
C ILE A 319 4.78 2.97 -23.67
N SER A 320 4.01 1.90 -23.87
CA SER A 320 2.57 1.99 -24.06
C SER A 320 1.89 2.14 -22.71
N TRP A 321 1.66 3.38 -22.26
CA TRP A 321 1.08 3.66 -20.94
C TRP A 321 -0.32 3.08 -20.75
N SER A 322 -1.07 2.81 -21.82
CA SER A 322 -2.35 2.09 -21.78
C SER A 322 -2.23 0.64 -21.30
N SER A 323 -1.05 0.03 -21.37
CA SER A 323 -0.80 -1.34 -20.89
C SER A 323 -0.19 -1.40 -19.49
N VAL A 324 0.03 -0.25 -18.85
CA VAL A 324 0.59 -0.16 -17.50
C VAL A 324 -0.57 0.02 -16.53
N ARG A 325 -0.71 -0.87 -15.55
CA ARG A 325 -1.75 -0.77 -14.50
C ARG A 325 -1.14 -0.27 -13.20
N ASN A 326 0.11 -0.63 -12.94
CA ASN A 326 0.80 -0.31 -11.71
C ASN A 326 2.29 -0.03 -11.93
N VAL A 327 2.83 0.80 -11.05
CA VAL A 327 4.23 1.23 -11.07
C VAL A 327 4.83 1.08 -9.68
N MET A 328 6.10 0.72 -9.59
CA MET A 328 6.88 0.94 -8.38
C MET A 328 7.89 2.05 -8.63
N ASP A 329 7.78 3.13 -7.86
CA ASP A 329 8.87 4.11 -7.74
C ASP A 329 9.83 3.61 -6.67
N MET A 330 10.94 3.03 -7.12
CA MET A 330 11.89 2.33 -6.25
C MET A 330 12.59 3.28 -5.27
N ARG A 331 12.58 4.59 -5.56
CA ARG A 331 13.14 5.61 -4.68
C ARG A 331 12.32 6.90 -4.79
N ALA A 332 11.19 6.90 -4.10
CA ALA A 332 10.35 8.08 -3.97
C ALA A 332 10.97 9.10 -3.01
N VAL A 333 10.81 10.37 -3.34
CA VAL A 333 11.14 11.50 -2.45
C VAL A 333 9.83 12.13 -1.97
N TYR A 334 9.33 13.19 -2.61
CA TYR A 334 8.05 13.79 -2.23
C TYR A 334 6.83 13.17 -2.93
N GLY A 335 7.02 12.03 -3.62
CA GLY A 335 5.98 11.40 -4.45
C GLY A 335 5.64 12.20 -5.71
N GLY A 336 6.50 13.14 -6.13
CA GLY A 336 6.25 13.99 -7.31
C GLY A 336 6.09 13.19 -8.61
N PHE A 337 6.83 12.08 -8.76
CA PHE A 337 6.66 11.15 -9.88
C PHE A 337 5.25 10.54 -9.92
N ALA A 338 4.79 9.98 -8.80
CA ALA A 338 3.44 9.44 -8.68
C ALA A 338 2.35 10.50 -8.90
N ALA A 339 2.55 11.72 -8.38
CA ALA A 339 1.64 12.84 -8.61
C ALA A 339 1.58 13.25 -10.09
N ALA A 340 2.71 13.23 -10.80
CA ALA A 340 2.79 13.54 -12.22
C ALA A 340 2.09 12.48 -13.11
N LEU A 341 1.84 11.28 -12.58
CA LEU A 341 1.10 10.21 -13.26
C LEU A 341 -0.39 10.20 -12.91
N ARG A 342 -0.91 11.15 -12.10
CA ARG A 342 -2.32 11.17 -11.64
C ARG A 342 -3.33 11.04 -12.78
N ASP A 343 -3.07 11.71 -13.90
CA ASP A 343 -4.02 11.75 -15.02
C ASP A 343 -3.99 10.45 -15.85
N LEU A 344 -3.12 9.50 -15.52
CA LEU A 344 -3.12 8.15 -16.05
C LEU A 344 -3.89 7.22 -15.11
N ASN A 345 -4.54 6.19 -15.67
CA ASN A 345 -5.20 5.14 -14.88
C ASN A 345 -4.18 4.15 -14.27
N VAL A 346 -3.22 4.67 -13.49
CA VAL A 346 -2.17 3.88 -12.84
C VAL A 346 -2.03 4.25 -11.37
N TRP A 347 -1.62 3.30 -10.54
CA TRP A 347 -1.18 3.59 -9.18
C TRP A 347 0.32 3.32 -9.02
N VAL A 348 0.93 4.01 -8.05
CA VAL A 348 2.38 3.93 -7.81
C VAL A 348 2.66 3.50 -6.38
N MET A 349 3.36 2.38 -6.20
CA MET A 349 4.02 2.04 -4.94
C MET A 349 5.22 2.98 -4.75
N ASN A 350 5.10 3.97 -3.88
CA ASN A 350 6.21 4.87 -3.56
C ASN A 350 7.10 4.23 -2.49
N VAL A 351 8.34 3.88 -2.83
CA VAL A 351 9.27 3.26 -1.89
C VAL A 351 10.23 4.31 -1.34
N VAL A 352 10.22 4.52 -0.03
CA VAL A 352 11.16 5.41 0.67
C VAL A 352 12.19 4.53 1.39
N SER A 353 13.46 4.66 1.01
CA SER A 353 14.51 3.84 1.59
C SER A 353 14.77 4.23 3.04
N ILE A 354 15.00 3.24 3.91
CA ILE A 354 15.21 3.44 5.37
C ILE A 354 16.45 4.26 5.72
N ASP A 355 17.35 4.42 4.75
CA ASP A 355 18.62 5.11 4.82
C ASP A 355 18.59 6.47 4.10
N SER A 356 17.40 6.95 3.78
CA SER A 356 17.13 8.23 3.14
C SER A 356 16.27 9.13 4.05
N PRO A 357 16.21 10.46 3.80
CA PRO A 357 15.32 11.34 4.55
C PRO A 357 13.89 10.83 4.57
N ASP A 358 13.27 10.83 5.75
CA ASP A 358 11.91 10.31 5.92
C ASP A 358 10.88 11.24 5.26
N THR A 359 10.50 10.89 4.04
CA THR A 359 9.56 11.63 3.21
C THR A 359 8.23 10.90 3.03
N LEU A 360 8.12 9.66 3.51
CA LEU A 360 6.91 8.85 3.35
C LEU A 360 5.66 9.50 3.99
N PRO A 361 5.74 10.15 5.18
CA PRO A 361 4.62 10.91 5.70
C PRO A 361 4.10 12.01 4.77
N ILE A 362 5.00 12.65 4.00
CA ILE A 362 4.64 13.70 3.04
C ILE A 362 3.87 13.09 1.86
N ILE A 363 4.34 11.94 1.35
CA ILE A 363 3.66 11.19 0.28
C ILE A 363 2.22 10.84 0.70
N TYR A 364 2.04 10.35 1.92
CA TYR A 364 0.71 10.09 2.46
C TYR A 364 -0.11 11.37 2.65
N GLU A 365 0.50 12.48 3.06
CA GLU A 365 -0.20 13.77 3.16
C GLU A 365 -0.74 14.23 1.79
N ARG A 366 -0.06 13.92 0.68
CA ARG A 366 -0.54 14.18 -0.68
C ARG A 366 -1.74 13.34 -1.12
N GLY A 367 -2.17 12.36 -0.31
CA GLY A 367 -3.21 11.41 -0.73
C GLY A 367 -2.67 10.32 -1.66
N LEU A 368 -1.35 10.10 -1.64
CA LEU A 368 -0.66 8.96 -2.24
C LEU A 368 -0.34 7.94 -1.14
N PHE A 369 0.30 6.83 -1.50
CA PHE A 369 0.66 5.76 -0.59
C PHE A 369 2.01 5.16 -0.94
N GLY A 370 2.59 4.44 0.00
CA GLY A 370 3.94 3.92 -0.15
C GLY A 370 4.39 3.14 1.07
N ILE A 371 5.66 2.77 1.08
CA ILE A 371 6.22 1.88 2.09
C ILE A 371 7.68 2.20 2.36
N TYR A 372 8.11 1.98 3.60
CA TYR A 372 9.55 1.93 3.90
C TYR A 372 10.16 0.63 3.40
N HIS A 373 11.38 0.69 2.87
CA HIS A 373 12.08 -0.51 2.46
C HIS A 373 13.61 -0.40 2.60
N ASN A 374 14.25 -1.52 2.88
CA ASN A 374 15.70 -1.68 2.77
C ASN A 374 16.01 -2.44 1.48
N TRP A 375 16.58 -1.77 0.48
CA TRP A 375 16.93 -2.40 -0.81
C TRP A 375 18.07 -3.43 -0.73
N CYS A 376 18.67 -3.63 0.45
CA CYS A 376 19.55 -4.76 0.72
C CYS A 376 18.79 -6.03 1.16
N GLU A 377 17.47 -5.97 1.28
CA GLU A 377 16.56 -7.07 1.56
C GLU A 377 15.59 -7.25 0.38
N SER A 378 15.03 -8.45 0.21
CA SER A 378 13.98 -8.67 -0.78
C SER A 378 12.69 -7.94 -0.39
N PHE A 379 11.98 -7.42 -1.39
CA PHE A 379 10.70 -6.76 -1.18
C PHE A 379 9.60 -7.79 -0.89
N ASN A 380 8.77 -7.53 0.12
CA ASN A 380 7.68 -8.41 0.54
C ASN A 380 6.48 -8.38 -0.43
N THR A 381 6.72 -8.80 -1.66
CA THR A 381 5.74 -8.93 -2.75
C THR A 381 5.97 -10.22 -3.53
N TYR A 382 4.95 -10.65 -4.28
CA TYR A 382 5.05 -11.81 -5.16
C TYR A 382 5.91 -11.49 -6.40
N PRO A 383 6.56 -12.50 -7.01
CA PRO A 383 7.20 -12.28 -8.30
C PRO A 383 6.20 -11.76 -9.34
N ARG A 384 6.68 -11.01 -10.34
CA ARG A 384 5.86 -10.48 -11.43
C ARG A 384 4.69 -9.62 -10.93
N SER A 385 4.91 -8.77 -9.94
CA SER A 385 3.89 -7.87 -9.41
C SER A 385 3.67 -6.65 -10.30
N TYR A 386 4.77 -6.03 -10.77
CA TYR A 386 4.74 -4.70 -11.35
C TYR A 386 4.85 -4.67 -12.88
N ASP A 387 4.10 -3.79 -13.54
CA ASP A 387 4.20 -3.55 -14.99
C ASP A 387 5.35 -2.59 -15.32
N LEU A 388 5.66 -1.65 -14.41
CA LEU A 388 6.75 -0.68 -14.54
C LEU A 388 7.57 -0.56 -13.23
N LEU A 389 8.89 -0.54 -13.36
CA LEU A 389 9.80 -0.09 -12.31
C LEU A 389 10.43 1.24 -12.71
N HIS A 390 10.40 2.21 -11.81
CA HIS A 390 11.08 3.50 -11.95
C HIS A 390 12.21 3.60 -10.92
N ALA A 391 13.43 3.74 -11.41
CA ALA A 391 14.66 3.71 -10.62
C ALA A 391 15.43 5.02 -10.81
N ASP A 392 15.21 6.00 -9.92
CA ASP A 392 15.92 7.28 -9.93
C ASP A 392 17.05 7.30 -8.88
N HIS A 393 18.30 7.19 -9.34
CA HIS A 393 19.52 7.20 -8.54
C HIS A 393 19.55 6.16 -7.42
N ILE A 394 18.83 5.05 -7.58
CA ILE A 394 18.78 3.98 -6.57
C ILE A 394 19.97 3.05 -6.70
N PHE A 395 20.43 2.72 -7.90
CA PHE A 395 21.50 1.74 -8.08
C PHE A 395 22.86 2.28 -7.63
N SER A 396 23.18 3.53 -7.95
CA SER A 396 24.44 4.17 -7.52
C SER A 396 24.52 4.38 -6.01
N LYS A 397 23.36 4.58 -5.37
CA LYS A 397 23.26 4.66 -3.90
C LYS A 397 23.40 3.28 -3.27
N THR A 398 22.65 2.30 -3.77
CA THR A 398 22.60 0.97 -3.16
C THR A 398 23.89 0.19 -3.39
N LYS A 399 24.58 0.35 -4.54
CA LYS A 399 25.86 -0.32 -4.82
C LYS A 399 26.98 0.00 -3.81
N LYS A 400 26.86 1.12 -3.08
CA LYS A 400 27.80 1.51 -2.01
C LYS A 400 27.55 0.77 -0.69
N LYS A 401 26.40 0.12 -0.53
CA LYS A 401 25.93 -0.48 0.72
C LYS A 401 25.74 -1.99 0.61
N CYS A 402 25.21 -2.46 -0.51
CA CYS A 402 25.00 -3.88 -0.76
C CYS A 402 25.15 -4.23 -2.24
N ASN A 403 24.98 -5.52 -2.54
CA ASN A 403 25.31 -6.09 -3.84
C ASN A 403 24.32 -5.62 -4.92
N LEU A 404 24.83 -4.85 -5.89
CA LEU A 404 24.05 -4.37 -7.04
C LEU A 404 23.37 -5.52 -7.83
N VAL A 405 24.03 -6.68 -7.95
CA VAL A 405 23.46 -7.86 -8.62
C VAL A 405 22.19 -8.34 -7.90
N ALA A 406 22.17 -8.30 -6.57
CA ALA A 406 21.00 -8.72 -5.80
C ALA A 406 19.81 -7.76 -6.02
N VAL A 407 20.06 -6.46 -6.11
CA VAL A 407 19.00 -5.46 -6.39
C VAL A 407 18.44 -5.62 -7.80
N ILE A 408 19.30 -5.88 -8.79
CA ILE A 408 18.88 -6.15 -10.17
C ILE A 408 18.10 -7.47 -10.26
N ALA A 409 18.53 -8.51 -9.54
CA ALA A 409 17.78 -9.77 -9.44
C ALA A 409 16.42 -9.57 -8.78
N GLU A 410 16.32 -8.71 -7.77
CA GLU A 410 15.06 -8.34 -7.13
C GLU A 410 14.15 -7.56 -8.09
N ALA A 411 14.70 -6.60 -8.84
CA ALA A 411 13.98 -5.88 -9.89
C ALA A 411 13.45 -6.86 -10.96
N ASP A 412 14.26 -7.85 -11.37
CA ASP A 412 13.80 -8.91 -12.25
C ASP A 412 12.66 -9.72 -11.61
N ARG A 413 12.83 -10.18 -10.37
CA ARG A 413 11.82 -10.99 -9.68
C ARG A 413 10.47 -10.30 -9.63
N ILE A 414 10.42 -9.01 -9.28
CA ILE A 414 9.16 -8.28 -9.06
C ILE A 414 8.54 -7.74 -10.36
N LEU A 415 9.32 -7.54 -11.43
CA LEU A 415 8.80 -7.04 -12.70
C LEU A 415 8.15 -8.16 -13.51
N ARG A 416 6.98 -7.88 -14.09
CA ARG A 416 6.28 -8.79 -14.99
C ARG A 416 7.08 -9.01 -16.26
N PRO A 417 6.94 -10.19 -16.92
CA PRO A 417 7.45 -10.33 -18.27
C PRO A 417 6.86 -9.25 -19.17
N GLU A 418 7.66 -8.76 -20.12
CA GLU A 418 7.35 -7.58 -20.95
C GLU A 418 7.20 -6.28 -20.17
N GLY A 419 7.33 -6.29 -18.83
CA GLY A 419 7.39 -5.10 -18.01
C GLY A 419 8.63 -4.26 -18.34
N LYS A 420 8.56 -2.97 -17.99
CA LYS A 420 9.62 -2.01 -18.34
C LYS A 420 10.30 -1.47 -17.09
N LEU A 421 11.61 -1.28 -17.20
CA LEU A 421 12.45 -0.63 -16.20
C LEU A 421 12.97 0.68 -16.78
N ILE A 422 12.67 1.79 -16.11
CA ILE A 422 13.25 3.11 -16.38
C ILE A 422 14.32 3.36 -15.32
N VAL A 423 15.55 3.61 -15.75
CA VAL A 423 16.68 3.92 -14.87
C VAL A 423 17.21 5.30 -15.19
N ARG A 424 17.29 6.16 -14.17
CA ARG A 424 18.06 7.40 -14.21
C ARG A 424 19.20 7.25 -13.21
N ASP A 425 20.44 7.28 -13.66
CA ASP A 425 21.58 7.17 -12.76
C ASP A 425 22.85 7.75 -13.38
N ASP A 426 23.94 7.76 -12.62
CA ASP A 426 25.24 8.14 -13.14
C ASP A 426 25.68 7.19 -14.28
N VAL A 427 26.44 7.73 -15.24
CA VAL A 427 26.82 6.99 -16.47
C VAL A 427 27.57 5.68 -16.19
N GLU A 428 28.40 5.64 -15.14
CA GLU A 428 29.17 4.44 -14.78
C GLU A 428 28.23 3.34 -14.27
N THR A 429 27.34 3.69 -13.33
CA THR A 429 26.32 2.79 -12.81
C THR A 429 25.38 2.32 -13.92
N LEU A 430 24.94 3.22 -14.80
CA LEU A 430 24.04 2.89 -15.91
C LEU A 430 24.65 1.83 -16.83
N GLY A 431 25.94 1.94 -17.15
CA GLY A 431 26.65 0.95 -17.97
C GLY A 431 26.73 -0.43 -17.29
N GLN A 432 26.95 -0.47 -15.97
CA GLN A 432 26.91 -1.73 -15.21
C GLN A 432 25.52 -2.37 -15.25
N VAL A 433 24.47 -1.57 -15.02
CA VAL A 433 23.06 -2.00 -15.08
C VAL A 433 22.74 -2.53 -16.47
N GLU A 434 23.07 -1.80 -17.54
CA GLU A 434 22.83 -2.23 -18.92
C GLU A 434 23.48 -3.59 -19.22
N ASN A 435 24.74 -3.79 -18.81
CA ASN A 435 25.46 -5.06 -19.00
C ASN A 435 24.77 -6.23 -18.29
N MET A 436 24.30 -6.03 -17.05
CA MET A 436 23.57 -7.06 -16.30
C MET A 436 22.22 -7.39 -16.95
N LEU A 437 21.46 -6.37 -17.38
CA LEU A 437 20.19 -6.56 -18.07
C LEU A 437 20.37 -7.35 -19.38
N ARG A 438 21.40 -7.03 -20.18
CA ARG A 438 21.74 -7.78 -21.41
C ARG A 438 22.09 -9.24 -21.11
N SER A 439 22.85 -9.50 -20.06
CA SER A 439 23.18 -10.88 -19.62
C SER A 439 21.95 -11.67 -19.18
N MET A 440 20.90 -10.99 -18.70
CA MET A 440 19.59 -11.60 -18.39
C MET A 440 18.65 -11.65 -19.61
N HIS A 441 19.15 -11.36 -20.81
CA HIS A 441 18.38 -11.31 -22.06
C HIS A 441 17.25 -10.27 -22.07
N TRP A 442 17.38 -9.18 -21.32
CA TRP A 442 16.46 -8.04 -21.45
C TRP A 442 16.75 -7.25 -22.72
N GLU A 443 15.70 -6.66 -23.30
CA GLU A 443 15.80 -5.78 -24.45
C GLU A 443 16.11 -4.36 -23.98
N ILE A 444 17.24 -3.80 -24.41
CA ILE A 444 17.54 -2.38 -24.18
C ILE A 444 16.86 -1.56 -25.28
N ARG A 445 15.84 -0.79 -24.91
CA ARG A 445 15.04 -0.01 -25.85
C ARG A 445 15.60 1.36 -26.12
N MET A 446 16.19 1.96 -25.10
CA MET A 446 16.78 3.29 -25.18
C MET A 446 17.87 3.42 -24.14
N THR A 447 19.02 3.96 -24.56
CA THR A 447 20.06 4.47 -23.67
C THR A 447 20.41 5.87 -24.15
N TYR A 448 20.35 6.84 -23.24
CA TYR A 448 20.76 8.21 -23.49
C TYR A 448 21.62 8.69 -22.32
N SER A 449 22.75 9.31 -22.59
CA SER A 449 23.58 9.93 -21.56
C SER A 449 23.90 11.37 -21.92
N LYS A 450 23.91 12.24 -20.92
CA LYS A 450 24.35 13.63 -21.06
C LYS A 450 25.14 14.02 -19.83
N GLU A 451 26.36 14.50 -20.06
CA GLU A 451 27.30 14.85 -18.99
C GLU A 451 27.57 13.66 -18.05
N LYS A 452 27.12 13.74 -16.80
CA LYS A 452 27.34 12.71 -15.76
C LYS A 452 26.11 11.83 -15.48
N GLU A 453 24.96 12.17 -16.06
CA GLU A 453 23.71 11.42 -15.86
C GLU A 453 23.30 10.71 -17.15
N GLY A 454 22.59 9.59 -17.01
CA GLY A 454 21.95 8.93 -18.12
C GLY A 454 20.58 8.37 -17.78
N LEU A 455 19.86 8.03 -18.84
CA LEU A 455 18.53 7.45 -18.86
C LEU A 455 18.58 6.16 -19.67
N LEU A 456 18.14 5.07 -19.06
CA LEU A 456 18.00 3.76 -19.68
C LEU A 456 16.54 3.33 -19.59
N CYS A 457 15.99 2.83 -20.70
CA CYS A 457 14.73 2.12 -20.70
C CYS A 457 14.96 0.70 -21.24
N ALA A 458 14.61 -0.30 -20.44
CA ALA A 458 14.74 -1.70 -20.80
C ALA A 458 13.40 -2.42 -20.65
N GLN A 459 13.18 -3.44 -21.48
CA GLN A 459 12.04 -4.33 -21.41
C GLN A 459 12.49 -5.74 -21.04
N LYS A 460 11.84 -6.32 -20.02
CA LYS A 460 12.03 -7.72 -19.65
C LYS A 460 11.48 -8.64 -20.73
N THR A 461 12.23 -9.65 -21.14
CA THR A 461 11.78 -10.61 -22.14
C THR A 461 11.15 -11.85 -21.49
N MET A 462 10.51 -12.69 -22.32
CA MET A 462 9.97 -14.00 -21.92
C MET A 462 11.02 -15.12 -21.94
N TRP A 463 12.31 -14.78 -21.90
CA TRP A 463 13.39 -15.75 -22.08
C TRP A 463 13.37 -16.86 -21.01
N ARG A 464 13.70 -18.08 -21.46
CA ARG A 464 13.90 -19.28 -20.65
C ARG A 464 15.11 -20.05 -21.18
N PRO A 465 15.95 -20.64 -20.32
CA PRO A 465 17.00 -21.54 -20.77
C PRO A 465 16.36 -22.73 -21.50
N LYS A 466 16.92 -23.09 -22.66
CA LYS A 466 16.49 -24.25 -23.46
C LYS A 466 17.29 -25.50 -23.13
N GLU A 467 18.48 -25.33 -22.57
CA GLU A 467 19.36 -26.41 -22.17
C GLU A 467 18.94 -26.91 -20.78
N MET A 468 18.71 -28.22 -20.68
CA MET A 468 18.41 -28.89 -19.42
C MET A 468 19.69 -29.52 -18.89
N GLU A 469 20.15 -29.07 -17.72
CA GLU A 469 21.20 -29.74 -16.98
C GLU A 469 20.58 -30.67 -15.94
N THR A 470 20.97 -31.95 -15.98
CA THR A 470 20.50 -32.92 -14.99
C THR A 470 21.32 -32.72 -13.72
N ILE A 471 20.72 -32.22 -12.65
CA ILE A 471 21.39 -32.06 -11.35
C ILE A 471 21.26 -33.39 -10.59
N PRO A 472 22.30 -34.25 -10.55
CA PRO A 472 22.16 -35.60 -10.02
C PRO A 472 21.83 -35.62 -8.52
N SER A 473 22.26 -34.59 -7.79
CA SER A 473 21.96 -34.41 -6.36
C SER A 473 20.51 -34.01 -6.06
N ALA A 474 19.75 -33.53 -7.06
CA ALA A 474 18.34 -33.19 -6.91
C ALA A 474 17.41 -34.39 -7.23
N ILE A 475 17.98 -35.50 -7.70
CA ILE A 475 17.28 -36.73 -8.09
C ILE A 475 17.45 -37.82 -7.01
N ALA A 476 18.32 -37.59 -6.01
CA ALA A 476 18.66 -38.52 -4.94
C ALA A 476 17.71 -38.47 -3.74
#